data_AF-A0A831LT86-F1
#
_entry.id   AF-A0A831LT86-F1
#
_cell.length_a   1.000
_cell.length_b   1.000
_cell.length_c   1.000
_cell.angle_alpha   90.00
_cell.angle_beta   90.00
_cell.angle_gamma   90.00
#
_symmetry.space_group_name_H-M   'P 1'
#
loop_
_entity.id
_entity.type
_entity.pdbx_description
1 polymer ?
#
loop_
_entity_poly.entity_id
_entity_poly.type
_entity_poly.pdbx_seq_one_letter_code
_entity_poly.pdbx_strand_id
1 'polypeptide(L)'
;METLINKDERIEIRISAYDKRIFQKAQKLSGDKSFSSFIVRVVKEQAEKIVAKNDRIIASERDREIFFNAVFENSKPNQNLVEAAIKYKSQTSPQ
;
A
#
# COMPACT_ATOMS: atom_id res chain seq x y z
N MET A 1 22.25 2.20 16.65
CA MET A 1 21.64 2.02 15.32
C MET A 1 21.62 0.53 15.06
N GLU A 2 20.48 -0.11 15.28
CA GLU A 2 20.29 -1.52 14.91
C GLU A 2 20.42 -1.62 13.39
N THR A 3 21.52 -2.22 12.95
CA THR A 3 21.61 -2.76 11.60
C THR A 3 20.55 -3.85 11.52
N LEU A 4 19.41 -3.52 10.92
CA LEU A 4 18.46 -4.50 10.39
C LEU A 4 19.24 -5.36 9.39
N ILE A 5 19.83 -6.43 9.90
CA ILE A 5 20.35 -7.52 9.09
C ILE A 5 19.16 -7.94 8.23
N ASN A 6 19.24 -7.73 6.92
CA ASN A 6 18.32 -8.26 5.93
C ASN A 6 18.24 -9.77 6.16
N LYS A 7 17.30 -10.21 6.99
CA LYS A 7 17.00 -11.62 7.17
C LYS A 7 16.00 -11.95 6.08
N ASP A 8 16.48 -12.67 5.07
CA ASP A 8 15.59 -13.25 4.08
C ASP A 8 14.53 -14.11 4.78
N GLU A 9 13.26 -13.78 4.54
CA GLU A 9 12.14 -14.55 5.03
C GLU A 9 11.72 -15.61 4.00
N ARG A 10 11.28 -16.77 4.49
CA ARG A 10 10.90 -17.90 3.65
C ARG A 10 9.38 -17.93 3.45
N ILE A 11 8.98 -18.00 2.19
CA ILE A 11 7.58 -18.24 1.81
C ILE A 11 7.40 -19.73 1.49
N GLU A 12 6.53 -20.42 2.22
CA GLU A 12 6.15 -21.80 1.93
C GLU A 12 4.83 -21.85 1.16
N ILE A 13 4.87 -22.35 -0.08
CA ILE A 13 3.70 -22.43 -0.95
C ILE A 13 3.55 -23.86 -1.46
N ARG A 14 2.35 -24.41 -1.34
CA ARG A 14 1.94 -25.62 -2.05
C ARG A 14 1.20 -25.22 -3.32
N ILE A 15 1.63 -25.76 -4.45
CA ILE A 15 1.01 -25.53 -5.77
C ILE A 15 0.69 -26.87 -6.42
N SER A 16 -0.31 -26.88 -7.30
CA SER A 16 -0.63 -28.07 -8.08
C SER A 16 0.50 -28.39 -9.07
N ALA A 17 0.57 -29.64 -9.53
CA ALA A 17 1.51 -30.03 -10.57
C ALA A 17 1.26 -29.29 -11.89
N TYR A 18 0.00 -28.95 -12.17
CA TYR A 18 -0.40 -28.18 -13.35
C TYR A 18 0.14 -26.75 -13.29
N ASP A 19 -0.12 -26.04 -12.18
CA ASP A 19 0.36 -24.66 -11.99
C ASP A 19 1.88 -24.59 -12.04
N LYS A 20 2.56 -25.55 -11.40
CA LYS A 20 4.02 -25.63 -11.45
C LYS A 20 4.54 -25.70 -12.89
N ARG A 21 3.92 -26.50 -13.76
CA ARG A 21 4.31 -26.62 -15.17
C ARG A 21 4.08 -25.32 -15.93
N ILE A 22 2.94 -24.66 -15.72
CA ILE A 22 2.64 -23.37 -16.36
C ILE A 22 3.65 -22.31 -15.92
N PHE A 23 3.88 -22.18 -14.61
CA PHE A 23 4.78 -21.19 -14.06
C PHE A 23 6.22 -21.42 -14.54
N GLN A 24 6.67 -22.68 -14.62
CA GLN A 24 8.00 -23.00 -15.17
C GLN A 24 8.12 -22.66 -16.65
N LYS A 25 7.06 -22.89 -17.44
CA LYS A 25 7.04 -22.47 -18.85
C LYS A 25 7.10 -20.95 -18.96
N ALA A 26 6.30 -20.23 -18.17
CA ALA A 26 6.31 -18.77 -18.14
C ALA A 26 7.67 -18.21 -17.72
N GLN A 27 8.30 -18.78 -16.69
CA GLN A 27 9.66 -18.43 -16.23
C GLN A 27 10.71 -18.54 -17.35
N LYS A 28 10.67 -19.62 -18.14
CA LYS A 28 11.60 -19.79 -19.26
C LYS A 28 11.36 -18.74 -20.35
N LEU A 29 10.11 -18.43 -20.65
CA LEU A 29 9.74 -17.45 -21.66
C LEU A 29 10.05 -16.01 -21.22
N SER A 30 9.97 -15.70 -19.93
CA SER A 30 10.29 -14.39 -19.37
C SER A 30 11.79 -14.15 -19.16
N GLY A 31 12.63 -15.18 -19.33
CA GLY A 31 14.09 -15.07 -19.19
C GLY A 31 14.59 -15.00 -17.75
N ASP A 32 13.74 -15.32 -16.76
CA ASP A 32 14.13 -15.32 -15.36
C ASP A 32 15.14 -16.45 -15.07
N LYS A 33 16.16 -16.14 -14.25
CA LYS A 33 17.27 -17.07 -13.98
C LYS A 33 16.84 -18.33 -13.21
N SER A 34 15.80 -18.24 -12.37
CA SER A 34 15.32 -19.36 -11.55
C SER A 34 13.80 -19.32 -11.38
N PHE A 35 13.23 -20.47 -11.02
CA PHE A 35 11.81 -20.57 -10.71
C PHE A 35 11.42 -19.68 -9.52
N SER A 36 12.21 -19.68 -8.45
CA SER A 36 11.95 -18.85 -7.27
C SER A 36 12.02 -17.36 -7.58
N SER A 37 13.03 -16.91 -8.34
CA SER A 37 13.15 -15.50 -8.73
C SER A 37 11.98 -15.04 -9.61
N PHE A 38 11.50 -15.91 -10.51
CA PHE A 38 10.30 -15.64 -11.30
C PHE A 38 9.06 -15.44 -10.41
N ILE A 39 8.80 -16.38 -9.48
CA ILE A 39 7.64 -16.29 -8.59
C ILE A 39 7.71 -15.02 -7.74
N VAL A 40 8.86 -14.74 -7.13
CA VAL A 40 9.04 -13.52 -6.30
C VAL A 40 8.81 -12.27 -7.13
N ARG A 41 9.37 -12.19 -8.36
CA ARG A 41 9.20 -11.02 -9.24
C ARG A 41 7.72 -10.80 -9.59
N VAL A 42 7.02 -11.84 -10.02
CA VAL A 42 5.60 -11.75 -10.43
C VAL A 42 4.71 -11.38 -9.24
N VAL A 43 4.91 -12.01 -8.09
CA VAL A 43 4.16 -11.71 -6.86
C VAL A 43 4.42 -10.27 -6.40
N LYS A 44 5.69 -9.84 -6.39
CA LYS A 44 6.07 -8.47 -6.02
C LYS A 44 5.42 -7.44 -6.93
N GLU A 45 5.51 -7.62 -8.25
CA GLU A 45 4.93 -6.67 -9.22
C GLU A 45 3.42 -6.53 -9.02
N GLN A 46 2.72 -7.65 -8.80
CA GLN A 46 1.27 -7.61 -8.58
C GLN A 46 0.92 -7.01 -7.21
N ALA A 47 1.70 -7.31 -6.17
CA ALA A 47 1.51 -6.73 -4.84
C ALA A 47 1.70 -5.22 -4.86
N GLU A 48 2.77 -4.71 -5.49
CA GLU A 48 3.02 -3.27 -5.65
C GLU A 48 1.88 -2.57 -6.38
N LYS A 49 1.33 -3.18 -7.44
CA LYS A 49 0.15 -2.63 -8.14
C LYS A 49 -1.09 -2.58 -7.26
N ILE A 50 -1.33 -3.60 -6.43
CA ILE A 50 -2.46 -3.63 -5.50
C ILE A 50 -2.29 -2.55 -4.44
N VAL A 51 -1.12 -2.48 -3.80
CA VAL A 51 -0.83 -1.46 -2.78
C VAL A 51 -0.97 -0.06 -3.37
N ALA A 52 -0.29 0.21 -4.49
CA ALA A 52 -0.36 1.52 -5.15
C ALA A 52 -1.78 1.89 -5.59
N LYS A 53 -2.62 0.93 -5.98
CA LYS A 53 -4.02 1.17 -6.31
C LYS A 53 -4.85 1.58 -5.09
N ASN A 54 -4.62 0.96 -3.94
CA ASN A 54 -5.41 1.20 -2.73
C ASN A 54 -4.92 2.40 -1.92
N ASP A 55 -3.60 2.65 -1.90
CA ASP A 55 -2.99 3.77 -1.19
C ASP A 55 -3.13 5.09 -1.95
N ARG A 56 -3.65 5.07 -3.18
CA ARG A 56 -3.84 6.27 -3.99
C ARG A 56 -5.03 7.07 -3.47
N ILE A 57 -4.72 8.07 -2.64
CA ILE A 57 -5.69 9.02 -2.05
C ILE A 57 -6.30 9.95 -3.10
N ILE A 58 -5.52 10.33 -4.13
CA ILE A 58 -5.99 11.16 -5.25
C ILE A 58 -6.00 10.27 -6.50
N ALA A 59 -7.11 9.58 -6.71
CA ALA A 59 -7.28 8.60 -7.77
C ALA A 59 -7.89 9.20 -9.04
N SER A 60 -8.61 10.32 -8.93
CA SER A 60 -9.26 11.00 -10.03
C SER A 60 -8.96 12.50 -10.09
N GLU A 61 -9.25 13.11 -11.24
CA GLU A 61 -9.17 14.57 -11.43
C GLU A 61 -10.12 15.31 -10.49
N ARG A 62 -11.30 14.74 -10.25
CA ARG A 62 -12.27 15.27 -9.27
C ARG A 62 -11.70 15.26 -7.85
N ASP A 63 -11.01 14.19 -7.45
CA ASP A 63 -10.37 14.12 -6.13
C ASP A 63 -9.26 15.16 -6.00
N ARG A 64 -8.54 15.42 -7.11
CA ARG A 64 -7.49 16.44 -7.17
C ARG A 64 -8.06 17.84 -6.96
N GLU A 65 -9.17 18.16 -7.64
CA GLU A 65 -9.87 19.44 -7.47
C GLU A 65 -10.42 19.61 -6.05
N ILE A 66 -11.09 18.59 -5.50
CA ILE A 66 -11.61 18.64 -4.12
C ILE A 66 -10.47 18.82 -3.12
N PHE A 67 -9.38 18.07 -3.27
CA PHE A 67 -8.21 18.18 -2.39
C PHE A 67 -7.56 19.56 -2.51
N PHE A 68 -7.36 20.06 -3.73
CA PHE A 68 -6.78 21.38 -3.96
C PHE A 68 -7.63 22.47 -3.31
N ASN A 69 -8.95 22.47 -3.55
CA ASN A 69 -9.86 23.43 -2.93
C ASN A 69 -9.85 23.29 -1.41
N ALA A 70 -9.89 22.08 -0.86
CA ALA A 70 -9.85 21.86 0.58
C ALA A 70 -8.55 22.36 1.26
N VAL A 71 -7.40 22.28 0.57
CA VAL A 71 -6.10 22.73 1.10
C VAL A 71 -5.91 24.24 0.97
N PHE A 72 -6.35 24.84 -0.14
CA PHE A 72 -6.06 26.24 -0.47
C PHE A 72 -7.22 27.20 -0.20
N GLU A 73 -8.46 26.72 -0.12
CA GLU A 73 -9.58 27.53 0.33
C GLU A 73 -9.60 27.62 1.86
N ASN A 74 -9.82 28.84 2.38
CA ASN A 74 -10.05 29.09 3.80
C ASN A 74 -11.46 28.64 4.23
N SER A 75 -11.69 27.33 4.20
CA SER A 75 -12.93 26.74 4.70
C SER A 75 -12.91 26.70 6.24
N LYS A 76 -13.90 27.33 6.88
CA LYS A 76 -14.01 27.33 8.35
C LYS A 76 -14.56 25.97 8.83
N PRO A 77 -14.07 25.43 9.96
CA PRO A 77 -14.64 24.23 10.56
C PRO A 77 -16.11 24.48 10.93
N ASN A 78 -16.96 23.46 10.75
CA ASN A 78 -18.34 23.53 11.19
C ASN A 78 -18.45 23.43 12.72
N GLN A 79 -19.64 23.73 13.24
CA GLN A 79 -19.91 23.74 14.69
C GLN A 79 -19.55 22.40 15.37
N ASN A 80 -19.86 21.27 14.72
CA ASN A 80 -19.56 19.94 15.25
C ASN A 80 -18.05 19.70 15.41
N LEU A 81 -17.24 20.12 14.44
CA LEU A 81 -15.77 20.01 14.50
C LEU A 81 -15.19 20.91 15.60
N VAL A 82 -15.74 22.11 15.78
CA VAL A 82 -15.34 23.03 16.85
C VAL A 82 -15.64 22.42 18.23
N GLU A 83 -16.84 21.91 18.43
CA GLU A 83 -17.26 21.27 19.69
C GLU A 83 -16.43 20.03 20.02
N ALA A 84 -16.14 19.19 19.01
CA ALA A 84 -15.27 18.03 19.17
C ALA A 84 -13.84 18.43 19.61
N ALA A 85 -13.29 19.49 19.01
CA ALA A 85 -11.97 20.01 19.38
C ALA A 85 -11.93 20.58 20.80
N ILE A 86 -12.98 21.30 21.22
CA ILE A 86 -13.11 21.80 22.60
C ILE A 86 -13.18 20.64 23.60
N LYS A 87 -13.99 19.61 23.31
CA LYS A 87 -14.13 18.42 24.15
C LYS A 87 -12.82 17.65 24.28
N TYR A 88 -12.05 17.51 23.20
CA TYR A 88 -10.74 16.86 23.27
C TYR A 88 -9.77 17.65 24.15
N LYS A 89 -9.67 18.97 23.95
CA LYS A 89 -8.77 19.83 24.74
C LYS A 89 -9.08 19.78 26.23
N SER A 90 -10.35 19.77 26.62
CA SER A 90 -10.74 19.67 28.04
C SER A 90 -10.40 18.32 28.68
N GLN A 91 -10.22 17.26 27.89
CA GLN A 91 -9.79 15.94 28.36
C GLN A 91 -8.26 15.80 28.47
N THR A 92 -7.50 16.57 27.68
CA THR A 92 -6.04 16.47 27.60
C THR A 92 -5.28 17.58 28.34
N SER A 93 -5.97 18.56 28.92
CA SER A 93 -5.32 19.57 29.77
C SER A 93 -4.86 18.93 31.09
N PRO A 94 -3.56 19.01 31.46
CA PRO A 94 -3.11 18.66 32.80
C PRO A 94 -3.71 19.65 33.81
N GLN A 95 -4.07 19.16 34.99
CA GLN A 95 -4.35 20.02 36.17
C GLN A 95 -3.11 20.79 36.59
#